data_AF-A0A957UUG8-F1
#
_entry.id   AF-A0A957UUG8-F1
#
_cell.length_a   1.000
_cell.length_b   1.000
_cell.length_c   1.000
_cell.angle_alpha   90.00
_cell.angle_beta   90.00
_cell.angle_gamma   90.00
#
_symmetry.space_group_name_H-M   'P 1'
#
loop_
_entity.id
_entity.type
_entity.pdbx_description
1 polymer ?
#
loop_
_entity_poly.entity_id
_entity_poly.type
_entity_poly.pdbx_seq_one_letter_code
_entity_poly.pdbx_strand_id
1 'polypeptide(L)'
;MCANLQRIIALAIGLKPEPNIVSWSAAPTAQTLRECVQPLDTLDVLCGFPEPPALSSYLPDALEGNNSLPSLSNCVAHAGYAVVIVDVSAQELAPAALAAANTLVLVGAPTLPGVLHLAEATRLVNDVIAGQHRIGRQAIHLVVNRVRDSTLRPEEVVKTGLEVRKDFPALAAHAPDDPQVESALNQRRAAYFHSEPLRRTARTLGDLLFAAPALAAARVDELTGKPARVFNLGPIRIKAS
;
A
#
# COMPACT_ATOMS: atom_id res chain seq x y z
N MET A 1 -9.52 4.85 -18.18
CA MET A 1 -10.31 3.87 -17.39
C MET A 1 -9.86 3.72 -15.93
N CYS A 2 -8.93 4.54 -15.41
CA CYS A 2 -8.34 4.36 -14.07
C CYS A 2 -9.16 4.98 -12.91
N ALA A 3 -10.09 5.89 -13.17
CA ALA A 3 -10.90 6.54 -12.14
C ALA A 3 -11.93 5.62 -11.45
N ASN A 4 -12.27 4.46 -12.05
CA ASN A 4 -13.26 3.54 -11.48
C ASN A 4 -12.70 2.67 -10.35
N LEU A 5 -11.38 2.53 -10.19
CA LEU A 5 -10.82 1.65 -9.15
C LEU A 5 -10.96 2.21 -7.72
N GLN A 6 -10.83 3.53 -7.52
CA GLN A 6 -10.93 4.15 -6.17
C GLN A 6 -12.28 3.88 -5.51
N ARG A 7 -13.36 3.89 -6.30
CA ARG A 7 -14.72 3.60 -5.81
C ARG A 7 -14.94 2.12 -5.50
N ILE A 8 -14.23 1.21 -6.16
CA ILE A 8 -14.45 -0.22 -6.01
C ILE A 8 -14.06 -0.68 -4.61
N ILE A 9 -12.97 -0.16 -4.02
CA ILE A 9 -12.59 -0.56 -2.67
C ILE A 9 -13.63 -0.07 -1.66
N ALA A 10 -13.91 1.25 -1.62
CA ALA A 10 -14.92 1.78 -0.70
C ALA A 10 -16.28 1.07 -0.82
N LEU A 11 -16.72 0.79 -2.05
CA LEU A 11 -17.96 0.05 -2.32
C LEU A 11 -17.88 -1.43 -1.89
N ALA A 12 -16.76 -2.11 -2.15
CA ALA A 12 -16.58 -3.53 -1.86
C ALA A 12 -16.40 -3.83 -0.37
N ILE A 13 -16.09 -2.83 0.46
CA ILE A 13 -15.95 -3.01 1.92
C ILE A 13 -16.94 -2.16 2.73
N GLY A 14 -17.89 -1.49 2.06
CA GLY A 14 -19.01 -0.80 2.72
C GLY A 14 -18.64 0.54 3.37
N LEU A 15 -17.54 1.17 2.95
CA LEU A 15 -17.17 2.52 3.40
C LEU A 15 -18.10 3.57 2.81
N LYS A 16 -18.30 4.66 3.55
CA LYS A 16 -19.07 5.81 3.09
C LYS A 16 -18.21 6.67 2.16
N PRO A 17 -18.81 7.38 1.17
CA PRO A 17 -18.08 8.31 0.32
C PRO A 17 -17.43 9.48 1.08
N GLU A 18 -18.01 9.85 2.22
CA GLU A 18 -17.52 10.89 3.12
C GLU A 18 -17.61 10.40 4.59
N PRO A 19 -16.66 10.81 5.45
CA PRO A 19 -15.54 11.73 5.17
C PRO A 19 -14.41 11.08 4.34
N ASN A 20 -13.60 11.90 3.67
CA ASN A 20 -12.55 11.46 2.73
C ASN A 20 -11.34 12.41 2.69
N ILE A 21 -10.38 12.15 1.80
CA ILE A 21 -9.14 12.94 1.65
C ILE A 21 -9.39 14.41 1.33
N VAL A 22 -10.49 14.73 0.63
CA VAL A 22 -10.86 16.13 0.33
C VAL A 22 -11.23 16.86 1.62
N SER A 23 -12.00 16.21 2.49
CA SER A 23 -12.37 16.75 3.81
C SER A 23 -11.14 17.07 4.66
N TRP A 24 -10.15 16.17 4.68
CA TRP A 24 -8.89 16.40 5.39
C TRP A 24 -8.07 17.54 4.74
N SER A 25 -7.97 17.55 3.41
CA SER A 25 -7.16 18.51 2.65
C SER A 25 -7.60 19.97 2.85
N ALA A 26 -8.88 20.20 3.17
CA ALA A 26 -9.43 21.53 3.42
C ALA A 26 -8.91 22.15 4.73
N ALA A 27 -8.52 21.34 5.70
CA ALA A 27 -7.97 21.78 6.98
C ALA A 27 -6.98 20.72 7.51
N PRO A 28 -5.77 20.61 6.94
CA PRO A 28 -4.89 19.46 7.16
C PRO A 28 -4.23 19.52 8.55
N THR A 29 -4.75 18.72 9.48
CA THR A 29 -4.22 18.57 10.85
C THR A 29 -4.40 17.14 11.34
N ALA A 30 -3.67 16.75 12.39
CA ALA A 30 -3.83 15.42 12.98
C ALA A 30 -5.22 15.21 13.61
N GLN A 31 -5.85 16.29 14.07
CA GLN A 31 -7.21 16.25 14.60
C GLN A 31 -8.22 16.00 13.49
N THR A 32 -8.20 16.81 12.42
CA THR A 32 -9.09 16.64 11.28
C THR A 32 -8.87 15.30 10.58
N LEU A 33 -7.64 14.77 10.56
CA LEU A 33 -7.40 13.41 10.08
C LEU A 33 -8.20 12.37 10.88
N ARG A 34 -8.18 12.43 12.22
CA ARG A 34 -8.95 11.52 13.08
C ARG A 34 -10.47 11.65 12.86
N GLU A 35 -10.93 12.83 12.49
CA GLU A 35 -12.34 13.09 12.15
C GLU A 35 -12.70 12.59 10.74
N CYS A 36 -11.71 12.46 9.85
CA CYS A 36 -11.92 12.07 8.45
C CYS A 36 -11.70 10.59 8.13
N VAL A 37 -11.11 9.82 9.04
CA VAL A 37 -10.97 8.36 8.89
C VAL A 37 -12.27 7.65 9.23
N GLN A 38 -12.48 6.51 8.59
CA GLN A 38 -13.61 5.62 8.85
C GLN A 38 -13.10 4.28 9.39
N PRO A 39 -13.68 3.77 10.50
CA PRO A 39 -13.26 2.49 11.05
C PRO A 39 -13.72 1.34 10.16
N LEU A 40 -12.83 0.38 9.93
CA LEU A 40 -13.05 -0.86 9.21
C LEU A 40 -12.34 -2.00 9.94
N ASP A 41 -13.09 -2.73 10.77
CA ASP A 41 -12.54 -3.77 11.65
C ASP A 41 -11.42 -3.20 12.53
N THR A 42 -10.16 -3.61 12.33
CA THR A 42 -8.99 -3.10 13.06
C THR A 42 -8.24 -1.99 12.33
N LEU A 43 -8.76 -1.49 11.20
CA LEU A 43 -8.14 -0.47 10.36
C LEU A 43 -8.91 0.83 10.42
N ASP A 44 -8.19 1.95 10.36
CA ASP A 44 -8.77 3.25 10.05
C ASP A 44 -8.47 3.59 8.59
N VAL A 45 -9.51 3.90 7.83
CA VAL A 45 -9.41 4.13 6.38
C VAL A 45 -9.75 5.58 6.05
N LEU A 46 -8.80 6.30 5.47
CA LEU A 46 -9.07 7.57 4.80
C LEU A 46 -9.48 7.27 3.34
N CYS A 47 -10.74 7.54 3.01
CA CYS A 47 -11.23 7.33 1.65
C CYS A 47 -10.55 8.30 0.66
N GLY A 48 -10.31 7.83 -0.56
CA GLY A 48 -9.74 8.64 -1.65
C GLY A 48 -10.73 9.65 -2.24
N PHE A 49 -10.45 10.12 -3.46
CA PHE A 49 -11.26 11.13 -4.11
C PHE A 49 -12.63 10.56 -4.52
N PRO A 50 -13.76 11.21 -4.17
CA PRO A 50 -15.09 10.70 -4.47
C PRO A 50 -15.40 10.73 -5.97
N GLU A 51 -14.75 11.63 -6.71
CA GLU A 51 -14.98 11.88 -8.14
C GLU A 51 -13.73 12.42 -8.85
N PRO A 52 -13.60 12.23 -10.18
CA PRO A 52 -12.42 12.67 -10.94
C PRO A 52 -12.11 14.17 -10.84
N PRO A 53 -13.08 15.10 -10.86
CA PRO A 53 -12.78 16.52 -10.71
C PRO A 53 -12.08 16.85 -9.38
N ALA A 54 -12.47 16.21 -8.27
CA ALA A 54 -11.83 16.42 -6.98
C ALA A 54 -10.35 16.00 -6.99
N LEU A 55 -10.03 14.89 -7.67
CA LEU A 55 -8.64 14.48 -7.90
C LEU A 55 -7.89 15.54 -8.74
N SER A 56 -8.47 15.97 -9.86
CA SER A 56 -7.83 16.97 -10.74
C SER A 56 -7.54 18.29 -10.03
N SER A 57 -8.44 18.75 -9.16
CA SER A 57 -8.23 19.94 -8.34
C SER A 57 -7.13 19.76 -7.28
N TYR A 58 -6.91 18.54 -6.79
CA TYR A 58 -5.89 18.24 -5.80
C TYR A 58 -4.48 18.04 -6.39
N LEU A 59 -4.38 17.55 -7.63
CA LEU A 59 -3.09 17.19 -8.25
C LEU A 59 -1.99 18.27 -8.15
N PRO A 60 -2.26 19.57 -8.35
CA PRO A 60 -1.23 20.61 -8.22
C PRO A 60 -0.56 20.66 -6.84
N ASP A 61 -1.31 20.34 -5.78
CA ASP A 61 -0.86 20.41 -4.38
C ASP A 61 -0.41 19.04 -3.84
N ALA A 62 -0.49 17.97 -4.64
CA ALA A 62 -0.28 16.61 -4.15
C ALA A 62 1.15 16.37 -3.63
N LEU A 63 2.15 17.05 -4.19
CA LEU A 63 3.56 16.89 -3.88
C LEU A 63 4.05 17.78 -2.74
N GLU A 64 3.54 19.00 -2.63
CA GLU A 64 4.07 20.04 -1.75
C GLU A 64 2.96 20.85 -1.08
N GLY A 65 3.26 21.44 0.07
CA GLY A 65 2.30 22.18 0.88
C GLY A 65 1.66 21.33 1.98
N ASN A 66 0.81 21.98 2.78
CA ASN A 66 0.27 21.40 4.01
C ASN A 66 -0.77 20.28 3.75
N ASN A 67 -1.45 20.34 2.61
CA ASN A 67 -2.44 19.37 2.14
C ASN A 67 -1.84 18.25 1.25
N SER A 68 -0.53 18.24 1.03
CA SER A 68 0.16 17.25 0.19
C SER A 68 0.19 15.84 0.79
N LEU A 69 0.45 14.82 -0.02
CA LEU A 69 0.60 13.44 0.46
C LEU A 69 1.80 13.27 1.41
N PRO A 70 2.99 13.88 1.16
CA PRO A 70 4.07 13.84 2.14
C PRO A 70 3.70 14.48 3.49
N SER A 71 2.92 15.57 3.47
CA SER A 71 2.39 16.18 4.68
C SER A 71 1.37 15.27 5.39
N LEU A 72 0.52 14.57 4.63
CA LEU A 72 -0.38 13.56 5.18
C LEU A 72 0.38 12.45 5.91
N SER A 73 1.46 11.90 5.33
CA SER A 73 2.29 10.89 6.00
C SER A 73 2.84 11.38 7.35
N ASN A 74 3.28 12.64 7.43
CA ASN A 74 3.72 13.24 8.70
C ASN A 74 2.56 13.41 9.68
N CYS A 75 1.39 13.83 9.18
CA CYS A 75 0.18 14.02 9.94
C CYS A 75 -0.30 12.71 10.59
N VAL A 76 -0.25 11.61 9.83
CA VAL A 76 -0.56 10.24 10.27
C VAL A 76 0.36 9.82 11.43
N ALA A 77 1.66 10.11 11.34
CA ALA A 77 2.59 9.85 12.45
C ALA A 77 2.22 10.66 13.71
N HIS A 78 1.89 11.95 13.58
CA HIS A 78 1.42 12.78 14.70
C HIS A 78 0.05 12.34 15.25
N ALA A 79 -0.77 11.67 14.44
CA ALA A 79 -2.03 11.11 14.86
C ALA A 79 -1.87 9.79 15.64
N GLY A 80 -0.67 9.22 15.69
CA GLY A 80 -0.33 8.05 16.49
C GLY A 80 -0.36 6.72 15.73
N TYR A 81 -0.46 6.75 14.40
CA TYR A 81 -0.43 5.52 13.59
C TYR A 81 1.00 5.03 13.40
N ALA A 82 1.20 3.72 13.60
CA ALA A 82 2.50 3.08 13.38
C ALA A 82 2.79 2.80 11.89
N VAL A 83 1.74 2.58 11.10
CA VAL A 83 1.84 2.18 9.69
C VAL A 83 0.80 2.93 8.88
N VAL A 84 1.21 3.44 7.71
CA VAL A 84 0.33 3.96 6.67
C VAL A 84 0.53 3.16 5.39
N ILE A 85 -0.57 2.74 4.78
CA ILE A 85 -0.58 2.10 3.47
C ILE A 85 -1.29 3.05 2.52
N VAL A 86 -0.57 3.50 1.49
CA VAL A 86 -1.13 4.36 0.44
C VAL A 86 -1.41 3.48 -0.76
N ASP A 87 -2.70 3.20 -1.01
CA ASP A 87 -3.13 2.52 -2.23
C ASP A 87 -3.27 3.55 -3.36
N VAL A 88 -2.50 3.36 -4.44
CA VAL A 88 -2.41 4.30 -5.55
C VAL A 88 -3.00 3.67 -6.79
N SER A 89 -4.25 4.02 -7.09
CA SER A 89 -4.93 3.58 -8.30
C SER A 89 -4.93 4.61 -9.44
N ALA A 90 -4.55 5.86 -9.15
CA ALA A 90 -4.40 6.94 -10.12
C ALA A 90 -2.90 7.19 -10.37
N GLN A 91 -2.44 6.97 -11.61
CA GLN A 91 -1.02 7.06 -11.96
C GLN A 91 -0.47 8.48 -11.77
N GLU A 92 -1.33 9.48 -11.90
CA GLU A 92 -1.04 10.89 -11.70
C GLU A 92 -0.62 11.20 -10.25
N LEU A 93 -1.05 10.39 -9.27
CA LEU A 93 -0.64 10.51 -7.86
C LEU A 93 0.66 9.76 -7.54
N ALA A 94 1.18 8.94 -8.46
CA ALA A 94 2.32 8.08 -8.17
C ALA A 94 3.55 8.86 -7.65
N PRO A 95 3.96 10.00 -8.25
CA PRO A 95 5.10 10.76 -7.73
C PRO A 95 4.89 11.23 -6.28
N ALA A 96 3.70 11.77 -5.97
CA ALA A 96 3.36 12.26 -4.64
C ALA A 96 3.31 11.13 -3.60
N ALA A 97 2.73 9.99 -3.96
CA ALA A 97 2.68 8.82 -3.08
C ALA A 97 4.08 8.23 -2.83
N LEU A 98 4.93 8.18 -3.87
CA LEU A 98 6.31 7.70 -3.74
C LEU A 98 7.15 8.65 -2.88
N ALA A 99 6.97 9.96 -3.01
CA ALA A 99 7.61 10.96 -2.16
C ALA A 99 7.18 10.84 -0.68
N ALA A 100 5.94 10.43 -0.43
CA ALA A 100 5.38 10.23 0.90
C ALA A 100 5.76 8.87 1.55
N ALA A 101 6.34 7.95 0.78
CA ALA A 101 6.62 6.57 1.19
C ALA A 101 8.11 6.32 1.44
N ASN A 102 8.39 5.29 2.24
CA ASN A 102 9.74 4.77 2.48
C ASN A 102 9.92 3.31 1.99
N THR A 103 8.82 2.66 1.62
CA THR A 103 8.76 1.26 1.18
C THR A 103 7.78 1.17 0.02
N LEU A 104 8.08 0.36 -0.99
CA LEU A 104 7.25 0.17 -2.16
C LEU A 104 6.95 -1.32 -2.36
N VAL A 105 5.66 -1.65 -2.49
CA VAL A 105 5.22 -2.98 -2.91
C VAL A 105 4.72 -2.88 -4.35
N LEU A 106 5.42 -3.54 -5.27
CA LEU A 106 5.01 -3.65 -6.66
C LEU A 106 4.21 -4.93 -6.85
N VAL A 107 2.94 -4.80 -7.23
CA VAL A 107 2.06 -5.94 -7.49
C VAL A 107 1.87 -6.08 -9.00
N GLY A 108 2.18 -7.26 -9.55
CA GLY A 108 2.05 -7.51 -10.98
C GLY A 108 1.49 -8.89 -11.32
N ALA A 109 0.98 -9.01 -12.54
CA ALA A 109 0.49 -10.28 -13.07
C ALA A 109 1.65 -11.12 -13.65
N PRO A 110 1.60 -12.46 -13.55
CA PRO A 110 2.60 -13.38 -14.08
C PRO A 110 2.51 -13.57 -15.61
N THR A 111 2.46 -12.48 -16.36
CA THR A 111 2.39 -12.49 -17.83
C THR A 111 3.48 -11.60 -18.39
N LEU A 112 3.90 -11.82 -19.64
CA LEU A 112 4.90 -10.95 -20.29
C LEU A 112 4.53 -9.45 -20.23
N PRO A 113 3.28 -9.04 -20.52
CA PRO A 113 2.87 -7.64 -20.31
C PRO A 113 2.98 -7.20 -18.85
N GLY A 114 2.67 -8.08 -17.88
CA GLY A 114 2.82 -7.79 -16.46
C GLY A 114 4.29 -7.56 -16.06
N VAL A 115 5.22 -8.36 -16.58
CA VAL A 115 6.67 -8.18 -16.38
C VAL A 115 7.13 -6.84 -16.93
N LEU A 116 6.69 -6.47 -18.13
CA LEU A 116 7.04 -5.18 -18.74
C LEU A 116 6.54 -4.00 -17.91
N HIS A 117 5.29 -4.02 -17.44
CA HIS A 117 4.75 -2.98 -16.56
C HIS A 117 5.52 -2.88 -15.23
N LEU A 118 5.91 -4.02 -14.64
CA LEU A 118 6.75 -4.04 -13.43
C LEU A 118 8.13 -3.44 -13.69
N ALA A 119 8.74 -3.75 -14.84
CA ALA A 119 10.01 -3.17 -15.24
C ALA A 119 9.86 -1.65 -15.48
N GLU A 120 8.78 -1.18 -16.09
CA GLU A 120 8.52 0.26 -16.26
C GLU A 120 8.32 0.97 -14.93
N ALA A 121 7.53 0.40 -14.02
CA ALA A 121 7.34 0.92 -12.67
C ALA A 121 8.66 0.99 -11.89
N THR A 122 9.50 -0.04 -12.00
CA THR A 122 10.85 -0.04 -11.43
C THR A 122 11.71 1.08 -12.04
N ARG A 123 11.50 1.44 -13.32
CA ARG A 123 12.27 2.47 -14.03
C ARG A 123 11.92 3.84 -13.49
N LEU A 124 10.62 4.04 -13.32
CA LEU A 124 10.08 5.27 -12.80
C LEU A 124 10.76 5.58 -11.47
N VAL A 125 10.75 4.62 -10.56
CA VAL A 125 11.32 4.76 -9.21
C VAL A 125 12.85 4.91 -9.25
N ASN A 126 13.56 3.97 -9.89
CA ASN A 126 15.02 3.93 -9.77
C ASN A 126 15.75 4.95 -10.66
N ASP A 127 15.14 5.39 -11.76
CA ASP A 127 15.83 6.21 -12.77
C ASP A 127 15.17 7.58 -12.97
N VAL A 128 13.84 7.64 -13.07
CA VAL A 128 13.13 8.87 -13.49
C VAL A 128 12.90 9.82 -12.32
N ILE A 129 12.43 9.31 -11.20
CA ILE A 129 12.19 10.10 -9.97
C ILE A 129 13.23 9.81 -8.89
N ALA A 130 14.39 9.29 -9.30
CA ALA A 130 15.50 9.01 -8.40
C ALA A 130 15.89 10.28 -7.62
N GLY A 131 16.05 10.14 -6.30
CA GLY A 131 16.34 11.27 -5.41
C GLY A 131 15.13 12.14 -5.05
N GLN A 132 13.96 11.91 -5.63
CA GLN A 132 12.69 12.59 -5.29
C GLN A 132 11.84 11.78 -4.30
N HIS A 133 12.31 10.60 -3.89
CA HIS A 133 11.70 9.75 -2.86
C HIS A 133 12.76 9.17 -1.92
N ARG A 134 12.31 8.60 -0.80
CA ARG A 134 13.19 8.00 0.23
C ARG A 134 13.29 6.48 0.17
N ILE A 135 12.57 5.86 -0.76
CA ILE A 135 12.54 4.39 -0.93
C ILE A 135 13.92 3.89 -1.39
N GLY A 136 14.60 3.15 -0.54
CA GLY A 136 15.84 2.44 -0.91
C GLY A 136 15.53 1.20 -1.76
N ARG A 137 16.48 0.78 -2.60
CA ARG A 137 16.32 -0.41 -3.47
C ARG A 137 15.91 -1.69 -2.72
N GLN A 138 16.42 -1.86 -1.51
CA GLN A 138 16.11 -3.01 -0.64
C GLN A 138 14.69 -2.97 -0.06
N ALA A 139 14.04 -1.80 -0.12
CA ALA A 139 12.66 -1.57 0.34
C ALA A 139 11.65 -1.58 -0.82
N ILE A 140 12.05 -2.12 -1.99
CA ILE A 140 11.17 -2.38 -3.13
C ILE A 140 10.90 -3.89 -3.17
N HIS A 141 9.65 -4.27 -3.00
CA HIS A 141 9.23 -5.66 -2.86
C HIS A 141 8.27 -6.06 -3.97
N LEU A 142 8.59 -7.14 -4.69
CA LEU A 142 7.71 -7.67 -5.74
C LEU A 142 6.71 -8.67 -5.18
N VAL A 143 5.43 -8.48 -5.53
CA VAL A 143 4.36 -9.46 -5.31
C VAL A 143 3.79 -9.87 -6.66
N VAL A 144 3.82 -11.17 -6.94
CA VAL A 144 3.23 -11.74 -8.16
C VAL A 144 1.82 -12.25 -7.84
N ASN A 145 0.80 -11.66 -8.45
CA ASN A 145 -0.60 -11.95 -8.14
C ASN A 145 -1.31 -12.63 -9.31
N ARG A 146 -2.29 -13.50 -9.03
CA ARG A 146 -3.04 -14.31 -10.01
C ARG A 146 -2.19 -15.35 -10.74
N VAL A 147 -1.35 -16.06 -9.98
CA VAL A 147 -0.58 -17.20 -10.50
C VAL A 147 -1.52 -18.33 -10.87
N ARG A 148 -1.35 -18.84 -12.09
CA ARG A 148 -2.06 -19.98 -12.70
C ARG A 148 -1.09 -20.87 -13.46
N ASP A 149 -1.49 -22.10 -13.73
CA ASP A 149 -0.68 -23.04 -14.52
C ASP A 149 -0.39 -22.55 -15.95
N SER A 150 -1.25 -21.68 -16.49
CA SER A 150 -1.09 -21.07 -17.82
C SER A 150 -0.25 -19.79 -17.83
N THR A 151 0.21 -19.33 -16.67
CA THR A 151 1.00 -18.09 -16.52
C THR A 151 2.46 -18.41 -16.23
N LEU A 152 3.33 -17.41 -16.30
CA LEU A 152 4.71 -17.55 -15.87
C LEU A 152 4.76 -17.96 -14.40
N ARG A 153 5.68 -18.85 -14.04
CA ARG A 153 5.94 -19.14 -12.64
C ARG A 153 6.58 -17.92 -11.97
N PRO A 154 6.42 -17.71 -10.65
CA PRO A 154 6.98 -16.55 -9.96
C PRO A 154 8.50 -16.38 -10.18
N GLU A 155 9.26 -17.45 -10.23
CA GLU A 155 10.69 -17.44 -10.55
C GLU A 155 10.99 -17.02 -11.99
N GLU A 156 10.11 -17.36 -12.94
CA GLU A 156 10.23 -16.97 -14.33
C GLU A 156 9.92 -15.48 -14.52
N VAL A 157 8.97 -14.94 -13.75
CA VAL A 157 8.71 -13.48 -13.71
C VAL A 157 9.98 -12.72 -13.32
N VAL A 158 10.68 -13.16 -12.27
CA VAL A 158 11.93 -12.51 -11.85
C VAL A 158 13.02 -12.68 -12.91
N LYS A 159 13.18 -13.89 -13.46
CA LYS A 159 14.19 -14.17 -14.50
C LYS A 159 13.97 -13.28 -15.74
N THR A 160 12.76 -13.26 -16.28
CA THR A 160 12.42 -12.42 -17.43
C THR A 160 12.52 -10.93 -17.10
N GLY A 161 12.14 -10.53 -15.89
CA GLY A 161 12.33 -9.16 -15.41
C GLY A 161 13.80 -8.73 -15.41
N LEU A 162 14.71 -9.62 -14.99
CA LEU A 162 16.15 -9.38 -15.00
C LEU A 162 16.77 -9.32 -16.40
N GLU A 163 16.18 -10.03 -17.36
CA GLU A 163 16.54 -9.91 -18.80
C GLU A 163 16.18 -8.52 -19.34
N VAL A 164 15.09 -7.90 -18.84
CA VAL A 164 14.66 -6.55 -19.21
C VAL A 164 15.44 -5.48 -18.45
N ARG A 165 15.68 -5.65 -17.13
CA ARG A 165 16.49 -4.74 -16.34
C ARG A 165 17.23 -5.42 -15.18
N LYS A 166 18.51 -5.08 -15.02
CA LYS A 166 19.42 -5.66 -14.03
C LYS A 166 19.03 -5.46 -12.55
N ASP A 167 18.29 -4.41 -12.21
CA ASP A 167 17.84 -4.10 -10.85
C ASP A 167 16.34 -4.39 -10.66
N PHE A 168 15.80 -5.34 -11.42
CA PHE A 168 14.44 -5.83 -11.21
C PHE A 168 14.25 -6.32 -9.76
N PRO A 169 13.13 -5.99 -9.09
CA PRO A 169 12.97 -6.26 -7.67
C PRO A 169 12.91 -7.76 -7.37
N ALA A 170 13.39 -8.14 -6.19
CA ALA A 170 13.31 -9.52 -5.71
C ALA A 170 11.86 -9.88 -5.35
N LEU A 171 11.49 -11.14 -5.62
CA LEU A 171 10.21 -11.70 -5.25
C LEU A 171 10.07 -11.78 -3.73
N ALA A 172 9.09 -11.04 -3.18
CA ALA A 172 8.76 -11.07 -1.76
C ALA A 172 7.66 -12.10 -1.46
N ALA A 173 6.63 -12.17 -2.31
CA ALA A 173 5.53 -13.13 -2.16
C ALA A 173 4.82 -13.38 -3.49
N HIS A 174 4.00 -14.41 -3.55
CA HIS A 174 3.06 -14.61 -4.65
C HIS A 174 1.71 -15.08 -4.14
N ALA A 175 0.67 -14.83 -4.92
CA ALA A 175 -0.70 -15.30 -4.66
C ALA A 175 -1.24 -16.02 -5.90
N PRO A 176 -1.78 -17.26 -5.73
CA PRO A 176 -2.49 -17.92 -6.81
C PRO A 176 -3.78 -17.17 -7.15
N ASP A 177 -4.30 -17.39 -8.35
CA ASP A 177 -5.64 -16.94 -8.68
C ASP A 177 -6.67 -17.75 -7.90
N ASP A 178 -7.46 -17.07 -7.07
CA ASP A 178 -8.42 -17.71 -6.16
C ASP A 178 -9.83 -17.12 -6.40
N PRO A 179 -10.80 -17.93 -6.89
CA PRO A 179 -12.16 -17.46 -7.15
C PRO A 179 -12.89 -16.98 -5.88
N GLN A 180 -12.43 -17.37 -4.68
CA GLN A 180 -13.00 -16.86 -3.42
C GLN A 180 -12.78 -15.35 -3.25
N VAL A 181 -11.73 -14.79 -3.87
CA VAL A 181 -11.48 -13.34 -3.86
C VAL A 181 -12.61 -12.61 -4.58
N GLU A 182 -12.94 -13.04 -5.79
CA GLU A 182 -14.03 -12.44 -6.57
C GLU A 182 -15.39 -12.63 -5.88
N SER A 183 -15.65 -13.84 -5.37
CA SER A 183 -16.88 -14.14 -4.62
C SER A 183 -17.06 -13.24 -3.40
N ALA A 184 -15.99 -13.04 -2.60
CA ALA A 184 -16.04 -12.17 -1.43
C ALA A 184 -16.27 -10.71 -1.79
N LEU A 185 -15.60 -10.20 -2.84
CA LEU A 185 -15.77 -8.83 -3.31
C LEU A 185 -17.20 -8.58 -3.81
N ASN A 186 -17.79 -9.51 -4.56
CA ASN A 186 -19.18 -9.42 -5.02
C ASN A 186 -20.18 -9.41 -3.86
N GLN A 187 -19.82 -10.05 -2.74
CA GLN A 187 -20.61 -10.05 -1.49
C GLN A 187 -20.31 -8.84 -0.59
N ARG A 188 -19.45 -7.92 -1.04
CA ARG A 188 -18.97 -6.75 -0.28
C ARG A 188 -18.30 -7.13 1.04
N ARG A 189 -17.45 -8.15 1.01
CA ARG A 189 -16.65 -8.62 2.16
C ARG A 189 -15.17 -8.62 1.82
N ALA A 190 -14.34 -8.39 2.83
CA ALA A 190 -12.90 -8.45 2.66
C ALA A 190 -12.46 -9.90 2.32
N ALA A 191 -11.86 -10.06 1.14
CA ALA A 191 -11.39 -11.35 0.64
C ALA A 191 -10.39 -12.05 1.57
N TYR A 192 -9.66 -11.29 2.38
CA TYR A 192 -8.71 -11.79 3.38
C TYR A 192 -9.30 -12.87 4.31
N PHE A 193 -10.58 -12.72 4.69
CA PHE A 193 -11.25 -13.65 5.59
C PHE A 193 -11.79 -14.90 4.89
N HIS A 194 -11.78 -14.93 3.55
CA HIS A 194 -12.39 -15.99 2.74
C HIS A 194 -11.38 -16.74 1.84
N SER A 195 -10.25 -16.13 1.51
CA SER A 195 -9.16 -16.74 0.74
C SER A 195 -7.98 -17.07 1.64
N GLU A 196 -7.77 -18.36 1.88
CA GLU A 196 -6.61 -18.86 2.62
C GLU A 196 -5.28 -18.55 1.88
N PRO A 197 -5.15 -18.74 0.55
CA PRO A 197 -3.96 -18.33 -0.18
C PRO A 197 -3.63 -16.85 -0.02
N LEU A 198 -4.62 -15.96 -0.19
CA LEU A 198 -4.43 -14.52 -0.01
C LEU A 198 -3.96 -14.18 1.41
N ARG A 199 -4.53 -14.84 2.42
CA ARG A 199 -4.17 -14.64 3.82
C ARG A 199 -2.71 -15.03 4.09
N ARG A 200 -2.24 -16.13 3.51
CA ARG A 200 -0.82 -16.54 3.63
C ARG A 200 0.09 -15.53 2.96
N THR A 201 -0.22 -15.10 1.73
CA THR A 201 0.56 -14.08 1.03
C THR A 201 0.64 -12.78 1.84
N ALA A 202 -0.50 -12.31 2.36
CA ALA A 202 -0.57 -11.12 3.19
C ALA A 202 0.21 -11.26 4.50
N ARG A 203 0.20 -12.44 5.13
CA ARG A 203 1.04 -12.72 6.32
C ARG A 203 2.52 -12.68 5.98
N THR A 204 2.96 -13.37 4.92
CA THR A 204 4.36 -13.36 4.47
C THR A 204 4.84 -11.94 4.18
N LEU A 205 4.00 -11.15 3.49
CA LEU A 205 4.32 -9.75 3.22
C LEU A 205 4.35 -8.91 4.50
N GLY A 206 3.38 -9.08 5.40
CA GLY A 206 3.34 -8.37 6.69
C GLY A 206 4.56 -8.67 7.56
N ASP A 207 4.96 -9.94 7.66
CA ASP A 207 6.16 -10.35 8.39
C ASP A 207 7.40 -9.69 7.77
N LEU A 208 7.52 -9.66 6.44
CA LEU A 208 8.64 -9.04 5.75
C LEU A 208 8.71 -7.51 5.98
N LEU A 209 7.57 -6.81 5.87
CA LEU A 209 7.52 -5.35 5.95
C LEU A 209 7.68 -4.84 7.39
N PHE A 210 7.20 -5.60 8.37
CA PHE A 210 7.06 -5.11 9.76
C PHE A 210 7.93 -5.84 10.78
N ALA A 211 8.62 -6.93 10.44
CA ALA A 211 9.51 -7.62 11.41
C ALA A 211 10.72 -6.78 11.83
N ALA A 212 11.39 -6.09 10.90
CA ALA A 212 12.58 -5.31 11.22
C ALA A 212 12.28 -4.02 12.02
N PRO A 213 11.26 -3.20 11.68
CA PRO A 213 10.86 -2.06 12.51
C PRO A 213 10.41 -2.49 13.92
N ALA A 214 9.71 -3.61 14.05
CA ALA A 214 9.27 -4.14 15.35
C ALA A 214 10.46 -4.59 16.23
N LEU A 215 11.51 -5.17 15.63
CA LEU A 215 12.74 -5.53 16.34
C LEU A 215 13.56 -4.29 16.77
N ALA A 216 13.57 -3.24 15.96
CA ALA A 216 14.23 -1.98 16.30
C ALA A 216 13.48 -1.23 17.42
N ALA A 217 12.15 -1.15 17.34
CA ALA A 217 11.31 -0.57 18.39
C ALA A 217 11.44 -1.34 19.73
N ALA A 218 11.46 -2.68 19.67
CA ALA A 218 11.67 -3.51 20.87
C ALA A 218 13.02 -3.26 21.56
N ARG A 219 14.09 -2.98 20.80
CA ARG A 219 15.40 -2.60 21.36
C ARG A 219 15.37 -1.23 22.03
N VAL A 220 14.59 -0.28 21.50
CA VAL A 220 14.42 1.06 22.11
C VAL A 220 13.58 0.96 23.39
N ASP A 221 12.57 0.11 23.42
CA ASP A 221 11.75 -0.15 24.62
C ASP A 221 12.56 -0.86 25.71
N GLU A 222 13.44 -1.81 25.37
CA GLU A 222 14.40 -2.41 26.30
C GLU A 222 15.37 -1.38 26.90
N LEU A 223 15.78 -0.39 26.12
CA LEU A 223 16.66 0.70 26.56
C LEU A 223 15.92 1.78 27.38
N THR A 224 14.60 1.94 27.20
CA THR A 224 13.81 3.00 27.83
C THR A 224 12.86 2.51 28.93
N GLY A 225 12.77 1.19 29.15
CA GLY A 225 12.01 0.56 30.23
C GLY A 225 10.48 0.64 30.07
N LYS A 226 9.97 0.99 28.89
CA LYS A 226 8.52 1.06 28.63
C LYS A 226 8.01 -0.29 28.12
N PRO A 227 6.90 -0.84 28.68
CA PRO A 227 6.33 -2.08 28.19
C PRO A 227 5.67 -1.86 26.82
N ALA A 228 6.22 -2.52 25.79
CA ALA A 228 5.69 -2.50 24.42
C ALA A 228 4.21 -2.91 24.38
N ARG A 229 3.37 -2.14 23.69
CA ARG A 229 1.96 -2.47 23.46
C ARG A 229 1.84 -3.43 22.29
N VAL A 230 1.25 -4.60 22.53
CA VAL A 230 0.97 -5.58 21.47
C VAL A 230 -0.44 -5.35 20.95
N PHE A 231 -0.56 -5.03 19.67
CA PHE A 231 -1.83 -4.95 18.95
C PHE A 231 -1.95 -6.15 18.01
N ASN A 232 -3.16 -6.68 17.87
CA ASN A 232 -3.46 -7.73 16.91
C ASN A 232 -4.18 -7.11 15.71
N LEU A 233 -3.61 -7.24 14.52
CA LEU A 233 -4.24 -6.90 13.25
C LEU A 233 -4.66 -8.22 12.58
N GLY A 234 -5.86 -8.70 12.93
CA GLY A 234 -6.28 -10.06 12.61
C GLY A 234 -5.32 -11.12 13.21
N PRO A 235 -4.77 -12.06 12.42
CA PRO A 235 -3.78 -13.03 12.90
C PRO A 235 -2.35 -12.47 13.00
N ILE A 236 -2.12 -11.21 12.62
CA ILE A 236 -0.79 -10.58 12.65
C ILE A 236 -0.63 -9.85 13.98
N ARG A 237 0.45 -10.16 14.70
CA ARG A 237 0.82 -9.46 15.94
C ARG A 237 1.76 -8.32 15.63
N ILE A 238 1.35 -7.09 15.93
CA ILE A 238 2.16 -5.89 15.82
C ILE A 238 2.56 -5.46 17.24
N LYS A 239 3.86 -5.38 17.51
CA LYS A 239 4.37 -4.71 18.72
C LYS A 239 4.61 -3.25 18.38
N ALA A 240 3.97 -2.34 19.11
CA ALA A 240 4.21 -0.90 19.01
C ALA A 240 4.80 -0.39 20.33
N SER A 241 5.80 0.49 20.19
CA SER A 241 6.45 1.24 21.27
C SER A 241 5.53 2.28 21.89
#